data_AF-A0A933EZT8-F1
#
_entry.id   AF-A0A933EZT8-F1
#
_cell.length_a   1.000
_cell.length_b   1.000
_cell.length_c   1.000
_cell.angle_alpha   90.00
_cell.angle_beta   90.00
_cell.angle_gamma   90.00
#
_symmetry.space_group_name_H-M   'P 1'
#
loop_
_entity.id
_entity.type
_entity.pdbx_description
1 polymer ?
#
loop_
_entity_poly.entity_id
_entity_poly.type
_entity_poly.pdbx_seq_one_letter_code
_entity_poly.pdbx_strand_id
1 'polypeptide(L)'
;MFSPEETKRAGTLCPKCRKPLTLGVEYRVHCLAGRTIDEARAYGELHRPPFKKIVPLSEIIRNVFGAKSETKKAREEYNKLIDESKNEYAILMEVSIDELLDLTLPEIAEGIQRVRDGRIHIEPGYDGVYGTVRVYNDTDRAKFRGAQAAMF
;
A
#
# COMPACT_ATOMS: atom_id res chain seq x y z
N MET A 1 7.56 17.38 5.58
CA MET A 1 7.28 16.57 6.77
C MET A 1 8.60 16.36 7.47
N PHE A 2 8.67 16.50 8.79
CA PHE A 2 9.91 16.21 9.52
C PHE A 2 9.92 14.75 9.95
N SER A 3 11.06 14.09 9.73
CA SER A 3 11.41 12.85 10.41
C SER A 3 11.48 13.06 11.93
N PRO A 4 11.49 11.97 12.71
CA PRO A 4 11.68 12.07 14.16
C PRO A 4 12.95 12.83 14.57
N GLU A 5 14.05 12.62 13.85
CA GLU A 5 15.34 13.27 14.10
C GLU A 5 15.34 14.75 13.72
N GLU A 6 14.72 15.12 12.61
CA GLU A 6 14.54 16.52 12.23
C GLU A 6 13.67 17.25 13.23
N THR A 7 12.61 16.61 13.74
CA THR A 7 11.74 17.20 14.77
C THR A 7 12.49 17.43 16.08
N LYS A 8 13.33 16.47 16.51
CA LYS A 8 14.18 16.66 17.71
C LYS A 8 15.14 17.85 17.55
N ARG A 9 15.66 18.09 16.34
CA ARG A 9 16.61 19.18 16.05
C ARG A 9 15.93 20.54 15.86
N ALA A 10 14.84 20.58 15.10
CA ALA A 10 14.14 21.82 14.73
C ALA A 10 13.13 22.29 15.79
N GLY A 11 12.81 21.44 16.76
CA GLY A 11 11.77 21.68 17.76
C GLY A 11 10.37 21.32 17.26
N THR A 12 9.36 21.58 18.10
CA THR A 12 7.98 21.14 17.89
C THR A 12 7.10 22.20 17.20
N LEU A 13 7.70 23.24 16.62
CA LEU A 13 6.97 24.30 15.91
C LEU A 13 7.19 24.19 14.40
N CYS A 14 6.12 24.38 13.63
CA CYS A 14 6.20 24.41 12.18
C CYS A 14 7.08 25.58 11.70
N PRO A 15 8.09 25.35 10.85
CA PRO A 15 8.97 26.43 10.36
C PRO A 15 8.24 27.44 9.47
N LYS A 16 7.11 27.03 8.85
CA LYS A 16 6.32 27.89 7.95
C LYS A 16 5.29 28.75 8.67
N CYS A 17 4.49 28.14 9.56
CA CYS A 17 3.34 28.81 10.19
C CYS A 17 3.46 28.99 11.71
N ARG A 18 4.55 28.51 12.33
CA ARG A 18 4.85 28.58 13.78
C ARG A 18 3.84 27.92 14.72
N LYS A 19 2.81 27.25 14.21
CA LYS A 19 1.89 26.43 15.01
C LYS A 19 2.59 25.16 15.51
N PRO A 20 2.14 24.56 16.63
CA PRO A 20 2.64 23.26 17.09
C PRO A 20 2.50 22.19 16.02
N LEU A 21 3.52 21.35 15.88
CA LEU A 21 3.49 20.18 15.00
C LEU A 21 2.69 19.05 15.67
N THR A 22 1.85 18.39 14.87
CA THR A 22 1.27 17.10 15.25
C THR A 22 2.35 16.02 15.13
N LEU A 23 2.81 15.50 16.28
CA LEU A 23 3.86 14.49 16.34
C LEU A 23 3.29 13.10 16.04
N GLY A 24 3.76 12.49 14.95
CA GLY A 24 3.25 11.20 14.48
C GLY A 24 3.69 9.99 15.32
N VAL A 25 3.10 8.83 15.01
CA VAL A 25 3.40 7.56 15.68
C VAL A 25 4.88 7.21 15.61
N GLU A 26 5.52 7.41 14.46
CA GLU A 26 6.95 7.16 14.26
C GLU A 26 7.82 7.97 15.24
N TYR A 27 7.45 9.24 15.49
CA TYR A 27 8.14 10.08 16.48
C TYR A 27 8.03 9.47 17.88
N ARG A 28 6.83 9.02 18.26
CA ARG A 28 6.61 8.41 19.58
C ARG A 28 7.40 7.10 19.74
N VAL A 29 7.43 6.25 18.71
CA VAL A 29 8.24 5.03 18.68
C VAL A 29 9.71 5.37 18.86
N HIS A 30 10.22 6.36 18.13
CA HIS A 30 11.60 6.81 18.23
C HIS A 30 11.96 7.38 19.61
N CYS A 31 11.03 8.04 20.31
CA CYS A 31 11.24 8.50 21.69
C CYS A 31 11.33 7.37 22.72
N LEU A 32 10.69 6.23 22.47
CA LEU A 32 10.64 5.09 23.38
C LEU A 32 11.66 3.99 23.04
N ALA A 33 12.26 4.06 21.84
CA ALA A 33 13.18 3.05 21.37
C ALA A 33 14.43 2.98 22.26
N GLY A 34 14.67 1.82 22.87
CA GLY A 34 15.89 1.50 23.62
C GLY A 34 17.02 0.90 22.77
N ARG A 35 16.84 0.86 21.45
CA ARG A 35 17.78 0.28 20.48
C ARG A 35 17.67 1.03 19.14
N THR A 36 18.73 0.95 18.35
CA THR A 36 18.78 1.49 16.99
C THR A 36 17.87 0.72 16.03
N ILE A 37 17.58 1.31 14.87
CA ILE A 37 16.77 0.68 13.82
C ILE A 37 17.44 -0.61 13.32
N ASP A 38 18.76 -0.61 13.17
CA ASP A 38 19.51 -1.76 12.66
C ASP A 38 19.53 -2.92 13.67
N GLU A 39 19.73 -2.63 14.96
CA GLU A 39 19.59 -3.63 16.03
C GLU A 39 18.17 -4.19 16.09
N ALA A 40 17.15 -3.33 15.91
CA ALA A 40 15.77 -3.77 15.88
C ALA A 40 15.46 -4.67 14.68
N ARG A 41 16.05 -4.37 13.51
CA ARG A 41 15.92 -5.17 12.28
C ARG A 41 16.58 -6.53 12.44
N ALA A 42 17.86 -6.56 12.85
CA ALA A 42 18.60 -7.80 13.06
C ALA A 42 17.92 -8.73 14.08
N TYR A 43 17.42 -8.16 15.19
CA TYR A 43 16.64 -8.94 16.15
C TYR A 43 15.35 -9.48 15.53
N GLY A 44 14.65 -8.66 14.75
CA GLY A 44 13.39 -9.03 14.10
C GLY A 44 13.54 -10.19 13.11
N GLU A 45 14.59 -10.19 12.30
CA GLU A 45 14.87 -11.22 11.30
C GLU A 45 15.08 -12.61 11.93
N LEU A 46 15.70 -12.66 13.11
CA LEU A 46 16.00 -13.91 13.80
C LEU A 46 14.88 -14.39 14.73
N HIS A 47 14.07 -13.48 15.28
CA HIS A 47 13.19 -13.79 16.42
C HIS A 47 11.71 -13.45 16.20
N ARG A 48 11.31 -12.98 15.01
CA ARG A 48 9.91 -12.62 14.73
C ARG A 48 9.44 -13.13 13.37
N PRO A 49 8.16 -13.54 13.25
CA PRO A 49 7.55 -13.78 11.95
C PRO A 49 7.64 -12.52 11.05
N PRO A 50 7.71 -12.70 9.73
CA PRO A 50 7.75 -11.58 8.80
C PRO A 50 6.45 -10.78 8.86
N PHE A 51 6.58 -9.46 8.83
CA PHE A 51 5.44 -8.56 8.69
C PHE A 51 5.03 -8.43 7.21
N LYS A 52 3.77 -8.72 6.90
CA LYS A 52 3.22 -8.58 5.55
C LYS A 52 2.42 -7.30 5.42
N LYS A 53 2.77 -6.47 4.44
CA LYS A 53 2.00 -5.30 4.05
C LYS A 53 0.98 -5.73 3.00
N ILE A 54 -0.29 -5.53 3.29
CA ILE A 54 -1.38 -5.83 2.36
C ILE A 54 -2.14 -4.55 2.05
N VAL A 55 -2.75 -4.52 0.86
CA VAL A 55 -3.66 -3.48 0.40
C VAL A 55 -5.00 -4.18 0.14
N PRO A 56 -6.13 -3.62 0.58
CA PRO A 56 -7.44 -4.23 0.32
C PRO A 56 -7.62 -4.54 -1.18
N LEU A 57 -8.18 -5.70 -1.48
CA LEU A 57 -8.39 -6.15 -2.86
C LEU A 57 -9.25 -5.16 -3.65
N SER A 58 -10.27 -4.58 -3.01
CA SER A 58 -11.10 -3.52 -3.60
C SER A 58 -10.29 -2.29 -3.99
N GLU A 59 -9.29 -1.90 -3.20
CA GLU A 59 -8.40 -0.79 -3.50
C GLU A 59 -7.48 -1.10 -4.68
N ILE A 60 -6.97 -2.33 -4.78
CA ILE A 60 -6.17 -2.79 -5.93
C ILE A 60 -7.00 -2.74 -7.21
N ILE A 61 -8.21 -3.33 -7.21
CA ILE A 61 -9.13 -3.35 -8.36
C ILE A 61 -9.48 -1.93 -8.80
N ARG A 62 -9.81 -1.05 -7.84
CA ARG A 62 -10.08 0.35 -8.15
C ARG A 62 -8.88 1.08 -8.72
N ASN A 63 -7.68 0.80 -8.21
CA ASN A 63 -6.45 1.39 -8.73
C ASN A 63 -6.27 1.02 -10.20
N VAL A 64 -6.47 -0.25 -10.55
CA VAL A 64 -6.46 -0.76 -11.93
C VAL A 64 -7.48 -0.03 -12.80
N PHE A 65 -8.72 0.09 -12.35
CA PHE A 65 -9.77 0.81 -13.10
C PHE A 65 -9.60 2.34 -13.10
N GLY A 66 -8.64 2.90 -12.36
CA GLY A 66 -8.46 4.34 -12.22
C GLY A 66 -9.63 5.05 -11.53
N ALA A 67 -10.38 4.32 -10.70
CA ALA A 67 -11.55 4.84 -10.02
C ALA A 67 -11.21 5.48 -8.67
N LYS A 68 -11.66 6.72 -8.46
CA LYS A 68 -11.48 7.45 -7.19
C LYS A 68 -12.45 7.02 -6.08
N SER A 69 -13.52 6.32 -6.44
CA SER A 69 -14.53 5.78 -5.54
C SER A 69 -14.87 4.35 -5.92
N GLU A 70 -15.62 3.67 -5.08
CA GLU A 70 -16.21 2.37 -5.43
C GLU A 70 -17.07 2.51 -6.70
N THR A 71 -16.93 1.58 -7.62
CA THR A 71 -17.73 1.54 -8.86
C THR A 71 -18.46 0.22 -8.94
N LYS A 72 -19.57 0.17 -9.67
CA LYS A 72 -20.31 -1.07 -9.89
C LYS A 72 -19.39 -2.18 -10.46
N LYS A 73 -18.56 -1.83 -11.45
CA LYS A 73 -17.59 -2.74 -12.07
C LYS A 73 -16.54 -3.24 -11.08
N ALA A 74 -15.96 -2.37 -10.25
CA ALA A 74 -14.99 -2.77 -9.22
C ALA A 74 -15.60 -3.73 -8.20
N ARG A 75 -16.84 -3.45 -7.76
CA ARG A 75 -17.56 -4.30 -6.82
C ARG A 75 -17.93 -5.66 -7.40
N GLU A 76 -18.35 -5.70 -8.65
CA GLU A 76 -18.66 -6.96 -9.36
C GLU A 76 -17.41 -7.82 -9.50
N GLU A 77 -16.28 -7.23 -9.89
CA GLU A 77 -15.00 -7.95 -10.00
C GLU A 77 -14.52 -8.45 -8.63
N TYR A 78 -14.64 -7.63 -7.59
CA TYR A 78 -14.33 -8.04 -6.22
C TYR A 78 -15.18 -9.23 -5.78
N ASN A 79 -16.51 -9.16 -5.97
CA ASN A 79 -17.41 -10.24 -5.58
C ASN A 79 -17.11 -11.53 -6.36
N LYS A 80 -16.89 -11.44 -7.67
CA LYS A 80 -16.49 -12.58 -8.51
C LYS A 80 -15.26 -13.28 -7.94
N LEU A 81 -14.21 -12.51 -7.64
CA LEU A 81 -12.98 -13.04 -7.07
C LEU A 81 -13.18 -13.71 -5.70
N ILE A 82 -14.06 -13.15 -4.86
CA ILE A 82 -14.40 -13.75 -3.57
C ILE A 82 -15.20 -15.05 -3.74
N ASP A 83 -16.14 -15.10 -4.69
CA ASP A 83 -16.98 -16.27 -4.93
C ASP A 83 -16.19 -17.43 -5.57
N GLU A 84 -15.23 -17.12 -6.45
CA GLU A 84 -14.35 -18.10 -7.11
C GLU A 84 -13.15 -18.53 -6.23
N SER A 85 -12.91 -17.82 -5.12
CA SER A 85 -11.85 -18.13 -4.15
C SER A 85 -12.42 -18.45 -2.76
N LYS A 86 -11.55 -18.64 -1.76
CA LYS A 86 -11.98 -18.85 -0.37
C LYS A 86 -12.30 -17.53 0.33
N ASN A 87 -11.37 -16.58 0.27
CA ASN A 87 -11.46 -15.28 0.94
C ASN A 87 -10.39 -14.31 0.41
N GLU A 88 -10.53 -13.03 0.76
CA GLU A 88 -9.61 -11.97 0.35
C GLU A 88 -8.16 -12.24 0.75
N TYR A 89 -7.90 -12.76 1.95
CA TYR A 89 -6.54 -13.04 2.42
C TYR A 89 -5.86 -14.11 1.57
N ALA A 90 -6.58 -15.16 1.18
CA ALA A 90 -6.07 -16.18 0.28
C ALA A 90 -5.69 -15.58 -1.08
N ILE A 91 -6.55 -14.74 -1.66
CA ILE A 91 -6.28 -14.02 -2.92
C ILE A 91 -5.04 -13.14 -2.79
N LEU A 92 -4.92 -12.38 -1.69
CA LEU A 92 -3.82 -11.44 -1.50
C LEU A 92 -2.50 -12.10 -1.14
N MET A 93 -2.48 -13.30 -0.56
CA MET A 93 -1.26 -13.89 0.02
C MET A 93 -0.89 -15.29 -0.47
N GLU A 94 -1.86 -16.11 -0.87
CA GLU A 94 -1.65 -17.56 -1.06
C GLU A 94 -1.84 -18.01 -2.51
N VAL A 95 -2.90 -17.54 -3.18
CA VAL A 95 -3.24 -17.96 -4.56
C VAL A 95 -2.10 -17.63 -5.51
N SER A 96 -1.70 -18.59 -6.35
CA SER A 96 -0.58 -18.40 -7.27
C SER A 96 -0.89 -17.35 -8.34
N ILE A 97 0.16 -16.80 -8.98
CA ILE A 97 -0.06 -15.81 -10.04
C ILE A 97 -0.78 -16.42 -11.25
N ASP A 98 -0.50 -17.69 -11.57
CA ASP A 98 -1.14 -18.39 -12.69
C ASP A 98 -2.64 -18.58 -12.44
N GLU A 99 -3.02 -19.00 -11.22
CA GLU A 99 -4.44 -19.07 -10.83
C GLU A 99 -5.10 -17.69 -10.86
N LEU A 100 -4.41 -16.62 -10.43
CA LEU A 100 -4.97 -15.26 -10.53
C LEU A 100 -5.21 -14.83 -11.98
N LEU A 101 -4.33 -15.22 -12.91
CA LEU A 101 -4.47 -14.92 -14.33
C LEU A 101 -5.65 -15.66 -14.97
N ASP A 102 -6.02 -16.82 -14.44
CA ASP A 102 -7.22 -17.56 -14.87
C ASP A 102 -8.51 -16.95 -14.27
N LEU A 103 -8.43 -16.40 -13.06
CA LEU A 103 -9.59 -15.87 -12.32
C LEU A 103 -9.96 -14.43 -12.67
N THR A 104 -9.00 -13.57 -13.01
CA THR A 104 -9.22 -12.12 -13.19
C THR A 104 -8.39 -11.52 -14.31
N LEU A 105 -8.54 -10.22 -14.52
CA LEU A 105 -7.78 -9.46 -15.49
C LEU A 105 -6.28 -9.51 -15.16
N PRO A 106 -5.39 -9.60 -16.16
CA PRO A 106 -3.94 -9.60 -15.95
C PRO A 106 -3.44 -8.41 -15.12
N GLU A 107 -4.10 -7.25 -15.24
CA GLU A 107 -3.78 -6.05 -14.48
C GLU A 107 -4.15 -6.16 -13.00
N ILE A 108 -5.17 -6.94 -12.65
CA ILE A 108 -5.52 -7.18 -11.24
C ILE A 108 -4.55 -8.20 -10.65
N ALA A 109 -4.26 -9.29 -11.38
CA ALA A 109 -3.28 -10.30 -10.98
C ALA A 109 -1.89 -9.70 -10.73
N GLU A 110 -1.38 -8.90 -11.67
CA GLU A 110 -0.11 -8.18 -11.49
C GLU A 110 -0.20 -7.12 -10.38
N GLY A 111 -1.36 -6.51 -10.18
CA GLY A 111 -1.59 -5.56 -9.08
C GLY A 111 -1.40 -6.22 -7.72
N ILE A 112 -1.96 -7.42 -7.54
CA ILE A 112 -1.77 -8.26 -6.36
C ILE A 112 -0.30 -8.65 -6.21
N GLN A 113 0.37 -9.06 -7.29
CA GLN A 113 1.79 -9.42 -7.26
C GLN A 113 2.68 -8.25 -6.85
N ARG A 114 2.43 -7.05 -7.38
CA ARG A 114 3.15 -5.83 -6.97
C ARG A 114 3.01 -5.54 -5.48
N VAL A 115 1.81 -5.72 -4.91
CA VAL A 115 1.59 -5.56 -3.47
C VAL A 115 2.38 -6.59 -2.67
N ARG A 116 2.35 -7.87 -3.08
CA ARG A 116 3.12 -8.96 -2.43
C ARG A 116 4.62 -8.69 -2.43
N ASP A 117 5.14 -8.15 -3.53
CA ASP A 117 6.56 -7.82 -3.70
C ASP A 117 6.97 -6.49 -3.03
N GLY A 118 6.00 -5.71 -2.51
CA GLY A 118 6.25 -4.36 -2.03
C GLY A 118 6.60 -3.35 -3.14
N ARG A 119 6.35 -3.69 -4.42
CA ARG A 119 6.52 -2.83 -5.59
C ARG A 119 5.37 -1.83 -5.74
N ILE A 120 5.07 -1.10 -4.66
CA ILE A 120 3.99 -0.11 -4.59
C ILE A 120 4.52 1.23 -4.09
N HIS A 121 3.86 2.31 -4.48
CA HIS A 121 4.19 3.65 -4.01
C HIS A 121 3.28 4.04 -2.85
N ILE A 122 3.88 4.45 -1.73
CA ILE A 122 3.16 4.82 -0.51
C ILE A 122 3.56 6.26 -0.16
N GLU A 123 2.58 7.16 -0.20
CA GLU A 123 2.68 8.50 0.36
C GLU A 123 2.20 8.42 1.81
N PRO A 124 3.06 8.62 2.83
CA PRO A 124 2.68 8.46 4.22
C PRO A 124 1.64 9.51 4.65
N GLY A 125 0.74 9.10 5.53
CA GLY A 125 -0.23 10.00 6.17
C GLY A 125 0.43 10.92 7.21
N TYR A 126 -0.21 12.04 7.49
CA TYR A 126 0.25 13.03 8.47
C TYR A 126 -0.92 13.88 8.96
N ASP A 127 -0.82 14.41 10.18
CA ASP A 127 -1.74 15.45 10.71
C ASP A 127 -3.24 15.18 10.48
N GLY A 128 -3.69 13.94 10.73
CA GLY A 128 -5.08 13.52 10.53
C GLY A 128 -5.47 13.19 9.08
N VAL A 129 -4.56 13.35 8.12
CA VAL A 129 -4.73 12.95 6.72
C VAL A 129 -4.17 11.54 6.52
N TYR A 130 -4.99 10.65 5.94
CA TYR A 130 -4.55 9.31 5.57
C TYR A 130 -3.47 9.34 4.50
N GLY A 131 -2.57 8.34 4.56
CA GLY A 131 -1.63 8.10 3.48
C GLY A 131 -2.34 7.63 2.20
N THR A 132 -1.66 7.74 1.08
CA THR A 132 -2.15 7.27 -0.22
C THR A 132 -1.29 6.12 -0.71
N VAL A 133 -1.94 5.04 -1.15
CA VAL A 133 -1.26 3.90 -1.80
C VAL A 133 -1.55 3.93 -3.30
N ARG A 134 -0.51 3.79 -4.11
CA ARG A 134 -0.61 3.66 -5.57
C ARG A 134 0.09 2.38 -5.99
N VAL A 135 -0.71 1.45 -6.51
CA VAL A 135 -0.20 0.17 -7.03
C VAL A 135 0.50 0.37 -8.38
N TYR A 136 -0.03 1.28 -9.20
CA TYR A 136 0.50 1.62 -10.51
C TYR A 136 0.98 3.08 -10.54
N ASN A 137 2.17 3.33 -11.08
CA ASN A 137 2.60 4.68 -11.43
C ASN A 137 2.09 5.09 -12.83
N ASP A 138 2.25 6.37 -13.20
CA ASP A 138 1.73 6.89 -14.47
C ASP A 138 2.40 6.23 -15.69
N THR A 139 3.67 5.84 -15.57
CA THR A 139 4.41 5.12 -16.62
C THR A 139 3.92 3.68 -16.80
N ASP A 140 3.56 2.99 -15.72
CA ASP A 140 2.95 1.67 -15.76
C ASP A 140 1.57 1.77 -16.42
N ARG A 141 0.74 2.73 -16.00
CA ARG A 141 -0.59 2.96 -16.60
C ARG A 141 -0.50 3.23 -18.10
N ALA A 142 0.52 3.95 -18.59
CA ALA A 142 0.70 4.20 -20.01
C ALA A 142 0.93 2.91 -20.83
N LYS A 143 1.64 1.93 -20.26
CA LYS A 143 1.83 0.61 -20.89
C LYS A 143 0.52 -0.19 -20.95
N PHE A 144 -0.34 -0.04 -19.94
CA PHE A 144 -1.62 -0.76 -19.86
C PHE A 144 -2.78 -0.08 -20.60
N ARG A 145 -2.74 1.25 -20.82
CA ARG A 145 -3.74 1.95 -21.66
C ARG A 145 -3.74 1.48 -23.12
N GLY A 146 -2.63 0.92 -23.61
CA GLY A 146 -2.56 0.29 -24.92
C GLY A 146 -3.41 -0.98 -25.04
N ALA A 147 -3.66 -1.71 -23.94
CA ALA A 147 -4.51 -2.90 -23.91
C ALA A 147 -6.01 -2.55 -23.75
N GLN A 148 -6.31 -1.43 -23.08
CA GLN A 148 -7.69 -0.99 -22.84
C GLN A 148 -8.39 -0.45 -24.10
N ALA A 149 -7.64 -0.09 -25.14
CA ALA A 149 -8.19 0.34 -26.43
C ALA A 149 -8.76 -0.83 -27.28
N ALA A 150 -8.46 -2.09 -26.92
CA ALA A 150 -8.94 -3.27 -27.65
C ALA A 150 -10.23 -3.89 -27.07
N MET A 151 -10.79 -3.30 -26.00
CA MET A 151 -12.07 -3.71 -25.39
C MET A 151 -13.19 -2.65 -25.56
N PHE A 152 -13.05 -1.76 -26.55
CA PHE A 152 -14.12 -0.91 -27.05
C PHE A 152 -14.37 -1.20 -28.53
#